data_AF-A0A0R1V555-F1
#
_entry.id   AF-A0A0R1V555-F1
#
_cell.length_a   1.000
_cell.length_b   1.000
_cell.length_c   1.000
_cell.angle_alpha   90.00
_cell.angle_beta   90.00
_cell.angle_gamma   90.00
#
_symmetry.space_group_name_H-M   'P 1'
#
loop_
_entity.id
_entity.type
_entity.pdbx_description
1 polymer ?
#
loop_
_entity_poly.entity_id
_entity_poly.type
_entity_poly.pdbx_seq_one_letter_code
_entity_poly.pdbx_strand_id
1 'polypeptide(L)'
;MKVSEIKENRIYQAERLQYQQNYGPYRMGSFVNLDPQEMEREAFVMYPTKNTLGMFNLLREMDGIPPFEEAFQEDYARYASSNRYLRKFLQKIYKSNFSISAEGAEFLEAVGNEAEEHTIRCVEAVDAAYNLYYILIGGRAPLECKSDELGNARSFDYHADLFTYTADEQAVVFHEQAFIELIFGMVQDYFQRQATLENLVEHTALFGVDGPFLTDELHISEVSSSLRIAMIIKTNLEWTPLVN
;
A
#
# COMPACT_ATOMS: atom_id res chain seq x y z
N MET A 1 3.79 32.57 9.32
CA MET A 1 3.50 31.33 8.56
C MET A 1 4.68 30.41 8.82
N LYS A 2 4.54 29.37 9.66
CA LYS A 2 5.63 28.39 9.84
C LYS A 2 5.68 27.57 8.56
N VAL A 3 6.80 27.64 7.84
CA VAL A 3 7.13 26.64 6.82
C VAL A 3 7.29 25.34 7.60
N SER A 4 6.35 24.41 7.47
CA SER A 4 6.54 23.05 7.95
C SER A 4 7.68 22.45 7.14
N GLU A 5 8.68 21.92 7.82
CA GLU A 5 9.77 21.17 7.20
C GLU A 5 9.19 19.99 6.41
N ILE A 6 9.62 19.79 5.17
CA ILE A 6 9.19 18.65 4.37
C ILE A 6 9.83 17.41 4.97
N LYS A 7 9.02 16.43 5.35
CA LYS A 7 9.46 15.13 5.84
C LYS A 7 10.03 14.33 4.66
N GLU A 8 11.28 13.91 4.77
CA GLU A 8 11.97 13.08 3.77
C GLU A 8 12.96 12.14 4.48
N ASN A 9 12.51 10.92 4.76
CA ASN A 9 13.32 9.86 5.33
C ASN A 9 14.14 9.14 4.25
N ARG A 10 15.32 8.64 4.65
CA ARG A 10 16.30 8.02 3.74
C ARG A 10 16.84 6.69 4.26
N ILE A 11 16.11 6.02 5.16
CA ILE A 11 16.55 4.76 5.78
C ILE A 11 16.70 3.68 4.73
N TYR A 12 15.79 3.64 3.76
CA TYR A 12 15.80 2.66 2.67
C TYR A 12 16.29 3.23 1.33
N GLN A 13 17.14 4.26 1.36
CA GLN A 13 17.68 4.88 0.15
C GLN A 13 18.48 3.89 -0.71
N ALA A 14 19.22 2.95 -0.10
CA ALA A 14 20.00 1.96 -0.82
C ALA A 14 19.11 1.03 -1.69
N GLU A 15 17.96 0.60 -1.16
CA GLU A 15 16.98 -0.20 -1.89
C GLU A 15 16.42 0.57 -3.09
N ARG A 16 16.06 1.86 -2.89
CA ARG A 16 15.61 2.72 -3.99
C ARG A 16 16.67 2.93 -5.07
N LEU A 17 17.93 3.13 -4.67
CA LEU A 17 19.05 3.28 -5.61
C LEU A 17 19.28 1.99 -6.42
N GLN A 18 19.18 0.82 -5.79
CA GLN A 18 19.30 -0.47 -6.47
C GLN A 18 18.20 -0.64 -7.53
N TYR A 19 16.96 -0.29 -7.20
CA TYR A 19 15.88 -0.23 -8.18
C TYR A 19 16.24 0.69 -9.36
N GLN A 20 16.69 1.92 -9.06
CA GLN A 20 16.95 2.93 -10.07
C GLN A 20 18.01 2.54 -11.09
N GLN A 21 19.01 1.76 -10.68
CA GLN A 21 20.05 1.24 -11.57
C GLN A 21 19.51 0.30 -12.64
N ASN A 22 18.41 -0.40 -12.36
CA ASN A 22 17.86 -1.44 -13.23
C ASN A 22 16.63 -0.99 -14.02
N TYR A 23 15.84 -0.07 -13.46
CA TYR A 23 14.49 0.24 -13.97
C TYR A 23 14.23 1.73 -14.22
N GLY A 24 15.12 2.63 -13.80
CA GLY A 24 14.97 4.07 -13.99
C GLY A 24 14.38 4.79 -12.76
N PRO A 25 13.83 6.01 -12.91
CA PRO A 25 13.41 6.85 -11.78
C PRO A 25 12.43 6.14 -10.82
N TYR A 26 12.63 6.33 -9.50
CA TYR A 26 11.74 5.78 -8.47
C TYR A 26 10.49 6.66 -8.33
N ARG A 27 9.55 6.50 -9.28
CA ARG A 27 8.31 7.28 -9.35
C ARG A 27 7.15 6.42 -8.90
N MET A 28 6.73 6.61 -7.66
CA MET A 28 5.63 5.88 -7.05
C MET A 28 4.33 6.64 -7.23
N GLY A 29 3.23 5.93 -7.51
CA GLY A 29 1.92 6.53 -7.63
C GLY A 29 0.82 5.57 -7.20
N SER A 30 -0.29 6.16 -6.75
CA SER A 30 -1.42 5.43 -6.18
C SER A 30 -2.40 4.96 -7.25
N PHE A 31 -2.90 3.75 -7.08
CA PHE A 31 -3.88 3.11 -7.95
C PHE A 31 -4.99 2.52 -7.08
N VAL A 32 -6.22 2.47 -7.58
CA VAL A 32 -7.38 1.94 -6.86
C VAL A 32 -8.22 1.06 -7.75
N ASN A 33 -8.88 0.09 -7.13
CA ASN A 33 -10.05 -0.55 -7.70
C ASN A 33 -11.09 -0.69 -6.58
N LEU A 34 -12.25 -0.07 -6.80
CA LEU A 34 -13.33 0.04 -5.83
C LEU A 34 -14.58 -0.74 -6.28
N ASP A 35 -14.46 -1.59 -7.31
CA ASP A 35 -15.55 -2.44 -7.79
C ASP A 35 -15.47 -3.83 -7.13
N PRO A 36 -16.38 -4.16 -6.20
CA PRO A 36 -16.39 -5.47 -5.54
C PRO A 36 -16.58 -6.63 -6.53
N GLN A 37 -17.20 -6.41 -7.69
CA GLN A 37 -17.38 -7.47 -8.69
C GLN A 37 -16.07 -7.83 -9.38
N GLU A 38 -15.18 -6.85 -9.61
CA GLU A 38 -13.86 -7.12 -10.16
C GLU A 38 -12.96 -7.83 -9.14
N MET A 39 -13.11 -7.51 -7.85
CA MET A 39 -12.35 -8.15 -6.78
C MET A 39 -12.54 -9.67 -6.76
N GLU A 40 -13.71 -10.19 -7.15
CA GLU A 40 -14.01 -11.63 -7.21
C GLU A 40 -13.30 -12.38 -8.34
N ARG A 41 -12.69 -11.67 -9.30
CA ARG A 41 -11.92 -12.27 -10.39
C ARG A 41 -10.56 -12.79 -9.89
N GLU A 42 -9.94 -13.68 -10.67
CA GLU A 42 -8.60 -14.19 -10.35
C GLU A 42 -7.54 -13.09 -10.40
N ALA A 43 -7.67 -12.16 -11.34
CA ALA A 43 -6.89 -10.94 -11.44
C ALA A 43 -7.79 -9.80 -11.92
N PHE A 44 -7.45 -8.57 -11.52
CA PHE A 44 -8.17 -7.36 -11.89
C PHE A 44 -7.19 -6.20 -12.05
N VAL A 45 -7.59 -5.20 -12.82
CA VAL A 45 -6.77 -4.02 -13.13
C VAL A 45 -6.91 -3.00 -12.01
N MET A 46 -5.81 -2.42 -11.58
CA MET A 46 -5.80 -1.25 -10.71
C MET A 46 -5.72 0.01 -11.56
N TYR A 47 -6.57 0.99 -11.28
CA TYR A 47 -6.64 2.21 -12.08
C TYR A 47 -5.90 3.35 -11.37
N PRO A 48 -5.08 4.15 -12.07
CA PRO A 48 -4.36 5.25 -11.45
C PRO A 48 -5.35 6.28 -10.92
N THR A 49 -5.06 6.84 -9.75
CA THR A 49 -5.84 7.97 -9.24
C THR A 49 -5.61 9.21 -10.12
N LYS A 50 -6.49 10.22 -10.00
CA LYS A 50 -6.32 11.50 -10.70
C LYS A 50 -4.98 12.18 -10.36
N ASN A 51 -4.53 12.04 -9.12
CA ASN A 51 -3.25 12.60 -8.66
C ASN A 51 -2.08 11.89 -9.33
N THR A 52 -2.13 10.55 -9.41
CA THR A 52 -1.12 9.73 -10.10
C THR A 52 -1.05 10.06 -11.58
N LEU A 53 -2.19 10.14 -12.27
CA LEU A 53 -2.25 10.55 -13.67
C LEU A 53 -1.61 11.93 -13.88
N GLY A 54 -1.98 12.92 -13.07
CA GLY A 54 -1.43 14.27 -13.16
C GLY A 54 0.08 14.31 -12.91
N MET A 55 0.56 13.62 -11.87
CA MET A 55 1.97 13.56 -11.51
C MET A 55 2.80 12.83 -12.57
N PHE A 56 2.40 11.64 -12.99
CA PHE A 56 3.16 10.88 -13.99
C PHE A 56 3.14 11.58 -15.36
N ASN A 57 2.02 12.16 -15.79
CA ASN A 57 1.99 12.96 -17.03
C ASN A 57 2.98 14.14 -16.97
N LEU A 58 3.01 14.87 -15.86
CA LEU A 58 3.95 15.99 -15.67
C LEU A 58 5.42 15.52 -15.74
N LEU A 59 5.75 14.42 -15.04
CA LEU A 59 7.12 13.89 -15.03
C LEU A 59 7.55 13.39 -16.41
N ARG A 60 6.64 12.75 -17.15
CA ARG A 60 6.90 12.26 -18.52
C ARG A 60 7.01 13.40 -19.53
N GLU A 61 6.23 14.47 -19.37
CA GLU A 61 6.39 15.70 -20.16
C GLU A 61 7.78 16.30 -19.96
N MET A 62 8.27 16.37 -18.71
CA MET A 62 9.62 16.85 -18.40
C MET A 62 10.72 15.98 -19.03
N ASP A 63 10.48 14.69 -19.19
CA ASP A 63 11.41 13.75 -19.86
C ASP A 63 11.25 13.76 -21.40
N GLY A 64 10.23 14.42 -21.94
CA GLY A 64 9.94 14.47 -23.38
C GLY A 64 9.40 13.15 -23.95
N ILE A 65 8.66 12.37 -23.16
CA ILE A 65 8.05 11.09 -23.58
C ILE A 65 6.52 11.13 -23.55
N PRO A 66 5.80 10.22 -24.24
CA PRO A 66 4.33 10.24 -24.33
C PRO A 66 3.65 10.21 -22.97
N PRO A 67 2.45 10.80 -22.78
CA PRO A 67 1.73 10.79 -21.51
C PRO A 67 1.55 9.40 -20.90
N PHE A 68 1.48 9.32 -19.57
CA PHE A 68 1.25 8.07 -18.85
C PHE A 68 -0.11 7.46 -19.19
N GLU A 69 -1.12 8.28 -19.43
CA GLU A 69 -2.45 7.78 -19.79
C GLU A 69 -2.42 6.91 -21.06
N GLU A 70 -1.65 7.30 -22.08
CA GLU A 70 -1.45 6.50 -23.29
C GLU A 70 -0.69 5.22 -22.99
N ALA A 71 0.42 5.31 -22.25
CA ALA A 71 1.23 4.16 -21.86
C ALA A 71 0.45 3.14 -21.00
N PHE A 72 -0.44 3.62 -20.12
CA PHE A 72 -1.29 2.78 -19.30
C PHE A 72 -2.30 1.99 -20.14
N GLN A 73 -2.88 2.59 -21.19
CA GLN A 73 -3.79 1.85 -22.08
C GLN A 73 -3.09 0.73 -22.84
N GLU A 74 -1.81 0.93 -23.19
CA GLU A 74 -1.00 -0.09 -23.88
C GLU A 74 -0.61 -1.25 -22.95
N ASP A 75 -0.44 -0.99 -21.65
CA ASP A 75 0.18 -1.95 -20.72
C ASP A 75 -0.43 -1.94 -19.31
N TYR A 76 -1.77 -1.87 -19.23
CA TYR A 76 -2.48 -1.87 -17.95
C TYR A 76 -2.28 -3.18 -17.17
N ALA A 77 -1.87 -4.27 -17.84
CA ALA A 77 -1.68 -5.57 -17.22
C ALA A 77 -0.57 -5.57 -16.15
N ARG A 78 0.44 -4.70 -16.29
CA ARG A 78 1.49 -4.52 -15.27
C ARG A 78 0.98 -3.91 -13.97
N TYR A 79 -0.19 -3.28 -14.02
CA TYR A 79 -0.89 -2.71 -12.87
C TYR A 79 -2.03 -3.60 -12.40
N ALA A 80 -1.95 -4.91 -12.67
CA ALA A 80 -2.93 -5.88 -12.18
C ALA A 80 -2.59 -6.39 -10.78
N SER A 81 -3.63 -6.73 -10.03
CA SER A 81 -3.55 -7.33 -8.70
C SER A 81 -4.42 -8.58 -8.60
N SER A 82 -4.25 -9.33 -7.51
CA SER A 82 -5.05 -10.50 -7.18
C SER A 82 -5.33 -10.59 -5.69
N ASN A 83 -6.57 -10.96 -5.35
CA ASN A 83 -7.03 -11.19 -3.99
C ASN A 83 -7.27 -12.67 -3.67
N ARG A 84 -6.98 -13.57 -4.61
CA ARG A 84 -7.22 -15.02 -4.47
C ARG A 84 -6.54 -15.60 -3.23
N TYR A 85 -5.24 -15.34 -3.08
CA TYR A 85 -4.45 -15.90 -1.98
C TYR A 85 -4.67 -15.17 -0.66
N LEU A 86 -4.93 -13.86 -0.71
CA LEU A 86 -5.30 -13.09 0.48
C LEU A 86 -6.60 -13.60 1.10
N ARG A 87 -7.65 -13.88 0.31
CA ARG A 87 -8.90 -14.47 0.83
C ARG A 87 -8.66 -15.80 1.53
N LYS A 88 -7.88 -16.71 0.90
CA LYS A 88 -7.52 -18.01 1.51
C LYS A 88 -6.75 -17.83 2.81
N PHE A 89 -5.84 -16.87 2.84
CA PHE A 89 -5.05 -16.54 4.02
C PHE A 89 -5.93 -16.05 5.18
N LEU A 90 -6.81 -15.08 4.91
CA LEU A 90 -7.77 -14.56 5.90
C LEU A 90 -8.69 -15.67 6.42
N GLN A 91 -9.21 -16.52 5.53
CA GLN A 91 -10.03 -17.68 5.91
C GLN A 91 -9.26 -18.67 6.80
N LYS A 92 -7.99 -18.90 6.52
CA LYS A 92 -7.13 -19.78 7.31
C LYS A 92 -6.93 -19.25 8.73
N ILE A 93 -6.72 -17.94 8.89
CA ILE A 93 -6.45 -17.31 10.20
C ILE A 93 -7.73 -17.17 11.02
N TYR A 94 -8.77 -16.57 10.44
CA TYR A 94 -9.98 -16.19 11.17
C TYR A 94 -11.09 -17.25 11.13
N LYS A 95 -10.90 -18.35 10.37
CA LYS A 95 -11.89 -19.42 10.22
C LYS A 95 -13.26 -18.93 9.74
N SER A 96 -13.26 -17.84 8.97
CA SER A 96 -14.46 -17.19 8.41
C SER A 96 -14.25 -16.91 6.92
N ASN A 97 -15.33 -16.81 6.16
CA ASN A 97 -15.24 -16.39 4.76
C ASN A 97 -15.10 -14.87 4.69
N PHE A 98 -14.29 -14.41 3.75
CA PHE A 98 -14.05 -12.98 3.51
C PHE A 98 -14.41 -12.62 2.07
N SER A 99 -15.06 -11.48 1.93
CA SER A 99 -15.20 -10.76 0.65
C SER A 99 -14.24 -9.59 0.65
N ILE A 100 -13.69 -9.25 -0.51
CA ILE A 100 -12.86 -8.04 -0.67
C ILE A 100 -13.71 -6.98 -1.37
N SER A 101 -13.88 -5.83 -0.73
CA SER A 101 -14.72 -4.75 -1.26
C SER A 101 -13.92 -3.70 -2.02
N ALA A 102 -12.65 -3.51 -1.69
CA ALA A 102 -11.81 -2.51 -2.33
C ALA A 102 -10.33 -2.81 -2.16
N GLU A 103 -9.53 -2.31 -3.10
CA GLU A 103 -8.08 -2.29 -3.01
C GLU A 103 -7.54 -0.94 -3.46
N GLY A 104 -6.54 -0.45 -2.74
CA GLY A 104 -5.66 0.61 -3.17
C GLY A 104 -4.22 0.12 -3.13
N ALA A 105 -3.40 0.57 -4.07
CA ALA A 105 -2.02 0.14 -4.22
C ALA A 105 -1.11 1.31 -4.57
N GLU A 106 0.17 1.15 -4.26
CA GLU A 106 1.25 2.01 -4.75
C GLU A 106 2.13 1.19 -5.68
N PHE A 107 2.29 1.68 -6.92
CA PHE A 107 3.12 1.07 -7.93
C PHE A 107 4.16 2.05 -8.46
N LEU A 108 5.28 1.51 -8.92
CA LEU A 108 6.29 2.31 -9.63
C LEU A 108 5.96 2.41 -11.12
N GLU A 109 6.04 3.62 -11.68
CA GLU A 109 5.68 3.93 -13.07
C GLU A 109 6.33 2.98 -14.09
N ALA A 110 7.60 2.62 -13.88
CA ALA A 110 8.34 1.84 -14.87
C ALA A 110 8.07 0.33 -14.81
N VAL A 111 7.58 -0.19 -13.68
CA VAL A 111 7.47 -1.65 -13.44
C VAL A 111 6.11 -2.15 -12.98
N GLY A 112 5.19 -1.27 -12.58
CA GLY A 112 3.91 -1.68 -12.02
C GLY A 112 4.11 -2.62 -10.82
N ASN A 113 3.56 -3.82 -10.93
CA ASN A 113 3.62 -4.89 -9.93
C ASN A 113 4.71 -5.95 -10.21
N GLU A 114 5.64 -5.71 -11.14
CA GLU A 114 6.70 -6.69 -11.47
C GLU A 114 7.83 -6.75 -10.43
N ALA A 115 8.01 -5.69 -9.63
CA ALA A 115 8.98 -5.62 -8.55
C ALA A 115 8.23 -5.47 -7.21
N GLU A 116 7.74 -6.59 -6.69
CA GLU A 116 6.74 -6.58 -5.62
C GLU A 116 7.26 -6.02 -4.29
N GLU A 117 8.55 -6.16 -4.02
CA GLU A 117 9.25 -5.51 -2.90
C GLU A 117 9.23 -3.98 -2.98
N HIS A 118 8.81 -3.42 -4.12
CA HIS A 118 8.65 -1.98 -4.34
C HIS A 118 7.19 -1.55 -4.47
N THR A 119 6.25 -2.37 -4.00
CA THR A 119 4.83 -2.07 -4.02
C THR A 119 4.23 -1.94 -2.63
N ILE A 120 3.05 -1.32 -2.55
CA ILE A 120 2.18 -1.32 -1.37
C ILE A 120 0.78 -1.73 -1.80
N ARG A 121 0.08 -2.50 -0.97
CA ARG A 121 -1.33 -2.87 -1.14
C ARG A 121 -2.07 -2.63 0.16
N CYS A 122 -3.13 -1.84 0.11
CA CYS A 122 -4.10 -1.63 1.17
C CYS A 122 -5.43 -2.24 0.71
N VAL A 123 -5.98 -3.17 1.48
CA VAL A 123 -7.18 -3.94 1.09
C VAL A 123 -8.26 -3.79 2.14
N GLU A 124 -9.49 -3.48 1.72
CA GLU A 124 -10.69 -3.54 2.56
C GLU A 124 -11.34 -4.93 2.42
N ALA A 125 -11.44 -5.65 3.54
CA ALA A 125 -12.03 -6.97 3.60
C ALA A 125 -13.19 -7.01 4.60
N VAL A 126 -14.21 -7.80 4.27
CA VAL A 126 -15.44 -7.93 5.07
C VAL A 126 -15.67 -9.40 5.35
N ASP A 127 -15.83 -9.76 6.63
CA ASP A 127 -16.16 -11.14 7.00
C ASP A 127 -17.67 -11.44 6.85
N ALA A 128 -18.05 -12.70 7.05
CA ALA A 128 -19.46 -13.13 6.97
C ALA A 128 -20.40 -12.48 8.00
N ALA A 129 -19.86 -11.81 9.03
CA ALA A 129 -20.61 -11.06 10.04
C ALA A 129 -20.58 -9.54 9.79
N TYR A 130 -20.12 -9.11 8.61
CA TYR A 130 -19.96 -7.71 8.21
C TYR A 130 -18.96 -6.92 9.06
N ASN A 131 -18.03 -7.59 9.73
CA ASN A 131 -16.92 -6.91 10.38
C ASN A 131 -15.91 -6.45 9.34
N LEU A 132 -15.38 -5.25 9.53
CA LEU A 132 -14.49 -4.60 8.60
C LEU A 132 -13.03 -4.76 9.00
N TYR A 133 -12.22 -5.22 8.05
CA TYR A 133 -10.79 -5.46 8.19
C TYR A 133 -10.02 -4.65 7.15
N TYR A 134 -8.86 -4.14 7.55
CA TYR A 134 -7.92 -3.52 6.63
C TYR A 134 -6.59 -4.27 6.69
N ILE A 135 -6.06 -4.56 5.52
CA ILE A 135 -4.80 -5.28 5.36
C ILE A 135 -3.84 -4.37 4.61
N LEU A 136 -2.67 -4.13 5.19
CA LEU A 136 -1.59 -3.43 4.51
C LEU A 136 -0.42 -4.38 4.33
N ILE A 137 0.02 -4.53 3.09
CA ILE A 137 1.20 -5.32 2.70
C ILE A 137 2.08 -4.39 1.88
N GLY A 138 3.36 -4.27 2.21
CA GLY A 138 4.24 -3.43 1.39
C GLY A 138 5.71 -3.68 1.64
N GLY A 139 6.52 -3.28 0.67
CA GLY A 139 7.96 -3.19 0.82
C GLY A 139 8.36 -2.10 1.79
N ARG A 140 9.51 -2.25 2.46
CA ARG A 140 9.97 -1.26 3.44
C ARG A 140 10.27 0.11 2.81
N ALA A 141 10.98 0.13 1.68
CA ALA A 141 11.25 1.36 0.93
C ALA A 141 10.01 2.13 0.47
N PRO A 142 8.99 1.51 -0.19
CA PRO A 142 7.79 2.23 -0.56
C PRO A 142 6.94 2.62 0.66
N LEU A 143 6.90 1.81 1.73
CA LEU A 143 6.21 2.18 2.98
C LEU A 143 6.81 3.43 3.65
N GLU A 144 8.15 3.56 3.66
CA GLU A 144 8.80 4.80 4.10
C GLU A 144 8.35 6.00 3.25
N CYS A 145 8.33 5.84 1.92
CA CYS A 145 7.90 6.90 1.00
C CYS A 145 6.44 7.32 1.24
N LYS A 146 5.53 6.36 1.46
CA LYS A 146 4.11 6.66 1.72
C LYS A 146 3.89 7.28 3.09
N SER A 147 4.68 6.88 4.10
CA SER A 147 4.71 7.52 5.42
C SER A 147 5.13 8.99 5.32
N ASP A 148 6.16 9.29 4.54
CA ASP A 148 6.59 10.67 4.30
C ASP A 148 5.56 11.48 3.53
N GLU A 149 4.97 10.91 2.48
CA GLU A 149 3.90 11.54 1.69
C GLU A 149 2.72 11.93 2.58
N LEU A 150 2.21 10.99 3.37
CA LEU A 150 1.08 11.25 4.27
C LEU A 150 1.44 12.21 5.40
N GLY A 151 2.68 12.19 5.90
CA GLY A 151 3.14 13.16 6.90
C GLY A 151 3.30 14.59 6.35
N ASN A 152 3.54 14.72 5.05
CA ASN A 152 3.56 15.99 4.35
C ASN A 152 2.15 16.45 3.92
N ALA A 153 1.21 15.52 3.79
CA ALA A 153 -0.17 15.81 3.44
C ALA A 153 -0.89 16.50 4.62
N ARG A 154 -1.30 17.75 4.43
CA ARG A 154 -2.02 18.52 5.46
C ARG A 154 -3.45 18.02 5.73
N SER A 155 -3.93 17.09 4.92
CA SER A 155 -5.28 16.53 4.98
C SER A 155 -5.44 15.43 6.03
N PHE A 156 -4.34 14.95 6.61
CA PHE A 156 -4.36 13.85 7.56
C PHE A 156 -3.44 14.15 8.76
N ASP A 157 -3.88 13.79 9.96
CA ASP A 157 -3.14 14.00 11.21
C ASP A 157 -2.11 12.89 11.41
N TYR A 158 -1.21 12.71 10.43
CA TYR A 158 -0.11 11.75 10.48
C TYR A 158 1.20 12.45 10.80
N HIS A 159 1.73 12.16 11.97
CA HIS A 159 2.92 12.83 12.48
C HIS A 159 4.02 11.86 12.92
N ALA A 160 3.78 10.56 12.80
CA ALA A 160 4.72 9.54 13.24
C ALA A 160 5.69 9.12 12.11
N ASP A 161 6.93 8.84 12.47
CA ASP A 161 7.88 8.15 11.59
C ASP A 161 7.65 6.65 11.68
N LEU A 162 7.43 6.01 10.53
CA LEU A 162 7.25 4.56 10.52
C LEU A 162 8.53 3.82 10.91
N PHE A 163 9.67 4.37 10.51
CA PHE A 163 10.99 3.81 10.75
C PHE A 163 11.90 4.88 11.34
N THR A 164 12.75 4.52 12.30
CA THR A 164 13.78 5.41 12.85
C THR A 164 15.09 4.66 13.04
N TYR A 165 16.22 5.34 12.91
CA TYR A 165 17.51 4.78 13.33
C TYR A 165 17.71 4.94 14.84
N THR A 166 18.13 3.88 15.52
CA THR A 166 18.72 4.02 16.86
C THR A 166 20.17 4.46 16.71
N ALA A 167 20.52 5.58 17.35
CA ALA A 167 21.87 6.14 17.32
C ALA A 167 22.95 5.16 17.83
N ASP A 168 22.54 4.20 18.69
CA ASP A 168 23.46 3.35 19.44
C ASP A 168 23.68 1.96 18.82
N GLU A 169 22.77 1.47 17.96
CA GLU A 169 22.83 0.08 17.44
C GLU A 169 22.94 -0.03 15.91
N GLN A 170 22.98 1.09 15.19
CA GLN A 170 22.87 1.12 13.72
C GLN A 170 21.66 0.29 13.20
N ALA A 171 20.63 0.16 14.03
CA ALA A 171 19.47 -0.66 13.76
C ALA A 171 18.30 0.23 13.34
N VAL A 172 17.46 -0.30 12.45
CA VAL A 172 16.19 0.32 12.10
C VAL A 172 15.14 -0.18 13.08
N VAL A 173 14.50 0.76 13.78
CA VAL A 173 13.34 0.50 14.63
C VAL A 173 12.08 0.77 13.85
N PHE A 174 11.14 -0.16 13.94
CA PHE A 174 9.80 -0.06 13.37
C PHE A 174 8.80 0.38 14.45
N HIS A 175 7.94 1.34 14.10
CA HIS A 175 6.91 1.87 15.00
C HIS A 175 5.53 1.31 14.64
N GLU A 176 5.05 0.37 15.45
CA GLU A 176 3.80 -0.35 15.17
C GLU A 176 2.57 0.57 15.12
N GLN A 177 2.46 1.50 16.07
CA GLN A 177 1.36 2.47 16.07
C GLN A 177 1.39 3.36 14.81
N ALA A 178 2.58 3.78 14.36
CA ALA A 178 2.73 4.56 13.14
C ALA A 178 2.30 3.77 11.90
N PHE A 179 2.41 2.44 11.92
CA PHE A 179 1.91 1.59 10.83
C PHE A 179 0.38 1.52 10.85
N ILE A 180 -0.26 1.43 12.02
CA ILE A 180 -1.72 1.46 12.12
C ILE A 180 -2.27 2.82 11.64
N GLU A 181 -1.65 3.91 12.07
CA GLU A 181 -1.99 5.26 11.60
C GLU A 181 -1.80 5.40 10.08
N LEU A 182 -0.74 4.79 9.52
CA LEU A 182 -0.53 4.72 8.08
C LEU A 182 -1.67 3.98 7.37
N ILE A 183 -2.11 2.82 7.91
CA ILE A 183 -3.26 2.07 7.37
C ILE A 183 -4.48 2.97 7.31
N PHE A 184 -4.79 3.68 8.40
CA PHE A 184 -5.95 4.58 8.43
C PHE A 184 -5.83 5.76 7.46
N GLY A 185 -4.63 6.34 7.33
CA GLY A 185 -4.37 7.39 6.34
C GLY A 185 -4.61 6.91 4.91
N MET A 186 -4.13 5.71 4.57
CA MET A 186 -4.35 5.11 3.24
C MET A 186 -5.82 4.74 3.01
N VAL A 187 -6.50 4.21 4.03
CA VAL A 187 -7.93 3.88 3.99
C VAL A 187 -8.79 5.14 3.78
N GLN A 188 -8.41 6.26 4.39
CA GLN A 188 -9.07 7.55 4.17
C GLN A 188 -8.79 8.08 2.75
N ASP A 189 -7.55 7.98 2.27
CA ASP A 189 -7.17 8.46 0.94
C ASP A 189 -7.83 7.64 -0.18
N TYR A 190 -7.83 6.31 -0.07
CA TYR A 190 -8.29 5.42 -1.14
C TYR A 190 -9.78 5.10 -1.08
N PHE A 191 -10.31 4.90 0.13
CA PHE A 191 -11.67 4.39 0.33
C PHE A 191 -12.59 5.45 0.93
N GLN A 192 -12.09 6.66 1.19
CA GLN A 192 -12.83 7.78 1.79
C GLN A 192 -13.48 7.43 3.15
N ARG A 193 -12.94 6.42 3.83
CA ARG A 193 -13.38 5.99 5.15
C ARG A 193 -12.75 6.90 6.20
N GLN A 194 -13.58 7.48 7.06
CA GLN A 194 -13.09 8.24 8.22
C GLN A 194 -12.74 7.24 9.33
N ALA A 195 -11.49 6.79 9.35
CA ALA A 195 -10.98 5.81 10.30
C ALA A 195 -9.86 6.43 11.15
N THR A 196 -9.86 6.14 12.45
CA THR A 196 -8.86 6.62 13.41
C THR A 196 -8.49 5.50 14.37
N LEU A 197 -7.49 5.74 15.23
CA LEU A 197 -7.12 4.78 16.30
C LEU A 197 -8.28 4.41 17.22
N GLU A 198 -9.28 5.28 17.39
CA GLU A 198 -10.49 4.97 18.18
C GLU A 198 -11.35 3.86 17.54
N ASN A 199 -11.19 3.62 16.24
CA ASN A 199 -11.91 2.58 15.52
C ASN A 199 -11.23 1.21 15.59
N LEU A 200 -10.00 1.13 16.10
CA LEU A 200 -9.24 -0.11 16.18
C LEU A 200 -9.84 -1.06 17.23
N VAL A 201 -10.14 -2.30 16.82
CA VAL A 201 -10.63 -3.36 17.72
C VAL A 201 -9.51 -4.33 18.07
N GLU A 202 -8.81 -4.82 17.05
CA GLU A 202 -7.67 -5.73 17.17
C GLU A 202 -6.75 -5.55 15.97
N HIS A 203 -5.48 -5.96 16.13
CA HIS A 203 -4.54 -6.07 15.03
C HIS A 203 -3.66 -7.31 15.23
N THR A 204 -3.12 -7.82 14.13
CA THR A 204 -2.07 -8.82 14.19
C THR A 204 -0.75 -8.15 14.59
N ALA A 205 0.19 -8.95 15.10
CA ALA A 205 1.59 -8.54 15.09
C ALA A 205 2.06 -8.29 13.64
N LEU A 206 3.11 -7.50 13.46
CA LEU A 206 3.77 -7.37 12.17
C LEU A 206 4.38 -8.70 11.75
N PHE A 207 4.21 -9.09 10.49
CA PHE A 207 4.82 -10.29 9.93
C PHE A 207 5.42 -10.05 8.54
N GLY A 208 6.42 -10.87 8.17
CA GLY A 208 7.01 -10.85 6.83
C GLY A 208 6.11 -11.55 5.81
N VAL A 209 6.14 -11.08 4.56
CA VAL A 209 5.35 -11.65 3.45
C VAL A 209 6.23 -11.91 2.24
N ASP A 210 6.42 -13.18 1.92
CA ASP A 210 7.18 -13.63 0.76
C ASP A 210 6.26 -14.18 -0.35
N GLY A 211 6.77 -14.21 -1.58
CA GLY A 211 6.12 -14.80 -2.75
C GLY A 211 5.28 -13.82 -3.59
N PRO A 212 5.17 -14.05 -4.91
CA PRO A 212 4.49 -13.13 -5.81
C PRO A 212 2.99 -12.95 -5.52
N PHE A 213 2.47 -11.72 -5.52
CA PHE A 213 1.04 -11.40 -5.34
C PHE A 213 0.14 -12.02 -6.41
N LEU A 214 0.68 -12.22 -7.62
CA LEU A 214 -0.09 -12.71 -8.76
C LEU A 214 -0.04 -14.24 -8.91
N THR A 215 1.03 -14.91 -8.47
CA THR A 215 1.28 -16.30 -8.89
C THR A 215 1.36 -17.30 -7.75
N ASP A 216 1.71 -16.92 -6.51
CA ASP A 216 1.97 -17.87 -5.43
C ASP A 216 1.13 -17.64 -4.15
N GLU A 217 1.09 -18.65 -3.28
CA GLU A 217 0.48 -18.49 -1.95
C GLU A 217 1.24 -17.45 -1.12
N LEU A 218 0.51 -16.67 -0.32
CA LEU A 218 1.14 -15.75 0.63
C LEU A 218 1.82 -16.57 1.74
N HIS A 219 3.15 -16.48 1.80
CA HIS A 219 3.95 -17.14 2.82
C HIS A 219 4.28 -16.16 3.94
N ILE A 220 3.95 -16.53 5.18
CA ILE A 220 4.40 -15.81 6.37
C ILE A 220 5.87 -16.17 6.62
N SER A 221 6.70 -15.15 6.81
CA SER A 221 8.08 -15.29 7.28
C SER A 221 8.39 -14.35 8.44
N GLU A 222 9.60 -14.47 8.98
CA GLU A 222 10.08 -13.53 9.98
C GLU A 222 10.25 -12.13 9.37
N VAL A 223 9.86 -11.10 10.11
CA VAL A 223 9.95 -9.71 9.66
C VAL A 223 11.36 -9.36 9.22
N SER A 224 12.39 -9.83 9.92
CA SER A 224 13.80 -9.53 9.65
C SER A 224 14.27 -10.06 8.29
N SER A 225 13.76 -11.21 7.84
CA SER A 225 14.22 -11.86 6.60
C SER A 225 13.39 -11.51 5.38
N SER A 226 12.19 -10.94 5.54
CA SER A 226 11.32 -10.59 4.41
C SER A 226 11.62 -9.21 3.84
N LEU A 227 11.42 -9.05 2.53
CA LEU A 227 11.48 -7.76 1.84
C LEU A 227 10.19 -6.95 2.00
N ARG A 228 9.09 -7.61 2.38
CA ARG A 228 7.79 -6.98 2.59
C ARG A 228 7.25 -7.35 3.96
N ILE A 229 6.48 -6.43 4.52
CA ILE A 229 5.85 -6.59 5.82
C ILE A 229 4.34 -6.39 5.68
N ALA A 230 3.60 -7.01 6.58
CA ALA A 230 2.16 -6.87 6.62
C ALA A 230 1.58 -6.80 8.03
N MET A 231 0.44 -6.13 8.12
CA MET A 231 -0.44 -6.12 9.28
C MET A 231 -1.89 -6.19 8.84
N ILE A 232 -2.70 -6.88 9.63
CA ILE A 232 -4.15 -6.89 9.50
C ILE A 232 -4.72 -6.18 10.72
N ILE A 233 -5.61 -5.22 10.49
CA ILE A 233 -6.38 -4.56 11.54
C ILE A 233 -7.86 -4.86 11.37
N LYS A 234 -8.56 -5.04 12.48
CA LYS A 234 -10.03 -5.10 12.55
C LYS A 234 -10.53 -3.80 13.15
N THR A 235 -11.65 -3.32 12.62
CA THR A 235 -12.28 -2.09 13.11
C THR A 235 -13.70 -2.32 13.60
N ASN A 236 -14.21 -1.33 14.32
CA ASN A 236 -15.62 -1.23 14.71
C ASN A 236 -16.47 -0.41 13.72
N LEU A 237 -15.90 -0.06 12.55
CA LEU A 237 -16.60 0.67 11.52
C LEU A 237 -17.69 -0.20 10.89
N GLU A 238 -18.82 0.44 10.57
CA GLU A 238 -19.87 -0.22 9.80
C GLU A 238 -19.47 -0.29 8.33
N TRP A 239 -19.49 -1.50 7.78
CA TRP A 239 -19.30 -1.66 6.34
C TRP A 239 -20.49 -1.07 5.58
N THR A 240 -20.19 -0.14 4.69
CA THR A 240 -21.14 0.42 3.71
C THR A 240 -20.53 0.33 2.32
N PRO A 241 -21.29 0.02 1.25
CA PRO A 241 -20.74 -0.03 -0.09
C PRO A 241 -20.06 1.30 -0.46
N LEU A 242 -18.88 1.23 -1.09
CA LEU A 242 -18.23 2.41 -1.64
C LEU A 242 -19.06 2.91 -2.84
N VAL A 243 -19.29 4.22 -2.90
CA VAL A 243 -20.00 4.87 -4.00
C VAL A 243 -18.94 5.56 -4.85
N ASN A 244 -18.80 5.12 -6.11
CA ASN A 244 -17.93 5.77 -7.10
C ASN A 244 -18.46 7.14 -7.53
#